data_AF-A0A923VJP6-F1
#
_entry.id   AF-A0A923VJP6-F1
#
_cell.length_a   1.000
_cell.length_b   1.000
_cell.length_c   1.000
_cell.angle_alpha   90.00
_cell.angle_beta   90.00
_cell.angle_gamma   90.00
#
_symmetry.space_group_name_H-M   'P 1'
#
loop_
_entity.id
_entity.type
_entity.pdbx_description
1 polymer ?
#
loop_
_entity_poly.entity_id
_entity_poly.type
_entity_poly.pdbx_seq_one_letter_code
_entity_poly.pdbx_strand_id
1 'polypeptide(L)'
;MKIKALSLFNYKNHEQFNYEFESGITCFIGDNGVGKTNILDAVYLLSNCKSYFNNIDYQLIRNGQQQCAVNGVFESDREYKLQMVIEPGKRKKLKKNVKLYVKLMDHIGLINVVFITP
;
A
#
# COMPACT_ATOMS: atom_id res chain seq x y z
N MET A 1 4.34 3.83 15.48
CA MET A 1 4.32 3.62 14.01
C MET A 1 3.35 4.61 13.41
N LYS A 2 3.81 5.48 12.51
CA LYS A 2 3.02 6.53 11.86
C LYS A 2 3.29 6.50 10.36
N ILE A 3 2.26 6.64 9.53
CA ILE A 3 2.46 6.91 8.10
C ILE A 3 2.69 8.41 7.88
N LYS A 4 3.67 8.76 7.03
CA LYS A 4 4.05 10.13 6.67
C LYS A 4 3.66 10.48 5.25
N ALA A 5 3.72 9.49 4.34
CA ALA A 5 3.34 9.68 2.96
C ALA A 5 2.84 8.36 2.37
N LEU A 6 1.89 8.47 1.43
CA LEU A 6 1.41 7.37 0.60
C LEU A 6 1.34 7.84 -0.85
N SER A 7 1.86 7.02 -1.75
CA SER A 7 1.77 7.24 -3.19
C SER A 7 1.28 5.97 -3.88
N LEU A 8 0.26 6.11 -4.71
CA LEU A 8 -0.31 5.03 -5.52
C LEU A 8 -0.11 5.35 -6.99
N PHE A 9 0.23 4.33 -7.77
CA PHE A 9 0.31 4.41 -9.22
C PHE A 9 -0.38 3.18 -9.83
N ASN A 10 -1.40 3.43 -10.65
CA ASN A 10 -2.23 2.41 -11.28
C ASN A 10 -2.78 1.35 -10.32
N TYR A 11 -3.13 1.76 -9.11
CA TYR A 11 -3.61 0.86 -8.06
C TYR A 11 -5.14 0.89 -7.98
N LYS A 12 -5.78 -0.22 -8.34
CA LYS A 12 -7.24 -0.37 -8.42
C LYS A 12 -7.87 0.76 -9.24
N ASN A 13 -8.71 1.61 -8.63
CA ASN A 13 -9.35 2.71 -9.32
C ASN A 13 -8.52 4.02 -9.31
N HIS A 14 -7.35 4.04 -8.68
CA HIS A 14 -6.44 5.19 -8.66
C HIS A 14 -5.42 5.11 -9.80
N GLU A 15 -5.44 6.09 -10.70
CA GLU A 15 -4.37 6.31 -11.67
C GLU A 15 -3.08 6.75 -10.97
N GLN A 16 -3.22 7.81 -10.20
CA GLN A 16 -2.19 8.39 -9.37
C GLN A 16 -2.86 8.98 -8.14
N PHE A 17 -2.24 8.76 -6.99
CA PHE A 17 -2.65 9.37 -5.73
C PHE A 17 -1.39 9.65 -4.93
N ASN A 18 -1.24 10.85 -4.38
CA ASN A 18 -0.15 11.21 -3.48
C ASN A 18 -0.75 11.96 -2.30
N TYR A 19 -0.37 11.58 -1.09
CA TYR A 19 -0.84 12.24 0.11
C TYR A 19 0.23 12.22 1.20
N GLU A 20 0.47 13.38 1.80
CA GLU A 20 1.32 13.56 2.97
C GLU A 20 0.44 13.62 4.22
N PHE A 21 0.78 12.81 5.21
CA PHE A 21 0.00 12.64 6.43
C PHE A 21 0.58 13.50 7.56
N GLU A 22 -0.30 14.28 8.16
CA GLU A 22 -0.01 14.98 9.41
C GLU A 22 -0.18 14.06 10.63
N SER A 23 0.14 14.57 11.82
CA SER A 23 -0.17 13.86 13.07
C SER A 23 -1.66 13.93 13.36
N GLY A 24 -2.21 12.85 13.89
CA GLY A 24 -3.60 12.79 14.32
C GLY A 24 -4.45 11.94 13.38
N ILE A 25 -5.72 12.33 13.26
CA ILE A 25 -6.74 11.58 12.53
C ILE A 25 -6.81 12.12 11.10
N THR A 26 -6.71 11.22 10.12
CA THR A 26 -6.96 11.53 8.71
C THR A 26 -8.30 10.94 8.28
N CYS A 27 -9.19 11.79 7.76
CA CYS A 27 -10.49 11.39 7.25
C CYS A 27 -10.52 11.50 5.72
N PHE A 28 -10.76 10.39 5.03
CA PHE A 28 -11.05 10.40 3.60
C PHE A 28 -12.56 10.46 3.38
N ILE A 29 -13.05 11.51 2.72
CA ILE A 29 -14.47 11.78 2.48
C ILE A 29 -14.73 11.81 0.97
N GLY A 30 -15.93 11.40 0.55
CA GLY A 30 -16.35 11.39 -0.85
C GLY A 30 -17.41 10.32 -1.11
N ASP A 31 -17.85 10.19 -2.36
CA ASP A 31 -18.91 9.26 -2.73
C ASP A 31 -18.48 7.78 -2.65
N ASN A 32 -19.46 6.88 -2.66
CA ASN A 32 -19.17 5.44 -2.73
C ASN A 32 -18.50 5.09 -4.07
N GLY A 33 -17.51 4.20 -4.04
CA GLY A 33 -16.77 3.79 -5.23
C GLY A 33 -15.61 4.71 -5.65
N VAL A 34 -15.43 5.88 -5.03
CA VAL A 34 -14.33 6.82 -5.38
C VAL A 34 -12.93 6.33 -4.95
N GLY A 35 -12.84 5.23 -4.19
CA GLY A 35 -11.56 4.60 -3.84
C GLY A 35 -11.03 4.90 -2.44
N LYS A 36 -11.85 5.45 -1.53
CA LYS A 36 -11.49 5.67 -0.12
C LYS A 36 -10.93 4.40 0.55
N THR A 37 -11.66 3.30 0.41
CA THR A 37 -11.26 1.98 0.94
C THR A 37 -9.97 1.46 0.29
N ASN A 38 -9.71 1.81 -0.97
CA ASN A 38 -8.48 1.41 -1.66
C ASN A 38 -7.25 2.14 -1.11
N ILE A 39 -7.39 3.37 -0.60
CA ILE A 39 -6.31 4.07 0.11
C ILE A 39 -5.94 3.32 1.39
N LEU A 40 -6.94 2.89 2.17
CA LEU A 40 -6.73 2.10 3.39
C LEU A 40 -6.12 0.72 3.07
N ASP A 41 -6.62 0.06 2.02
CA ASP A 41 -6.10 -1.22 1.55
C ASP A 41 -4.64 -1.14 1.09
N ALA A 42 -4.23 -0.02 0.49
CA ALA A 42 -2.84 0.21 0.12
C ALA A 42 -1.91 0.30 1.34
N VAL A 43 -2.35 0.93 2.43
CA VAL A 43 -1.61 0.94 3.70
C VAL A 43 -1.50 -0.46 4.29
N TYR A 44 -2.60 -1.22 4.28
CA TYR A 44 -2.61 -2.61 4.72
C TYR A 44 -1.68 -3.51 3.87
N LEU A 45 -1.71 -3.32 2.55
CA LEU A 45 -0.87 -4.03 1.59
C LEU A 45 0.63 -3.82 1.87
N LEU A 46 1.03 -2.58 2.18
CA LEU A 46 2.41 -2.27 2.53
C LEU A 46 2.85 -2.92 3.84
N SER A 47 1.93 -3.25 4.75
CA SER A 47 2.22 -3.89 6.04
C SER A 47 2.22 -5.42 5.96
N ASN A 48 1.25 -5.99 5.23
CA ASN A 48 1.00 -7.44 5.23
C ASN A 48 1.40 -8.14 3.92
N CYS A 49 1.95 -7.39 2.97
CA CYS A 49 2.30 -7.88 1.63
C CYS A 49 1.12 -8.46 0.82
N LYS A 50 -0.12 -8.27 1.28
CA LYS A 50 -1.36 -8.73 0.65
C LYS A 50 -2.45 -7.69 0.83
N SER A 51 -3.38 -7.60 -0.11
CA SER A 51 -4.56 -6.77 0.05
C SER A 51 -5.48 -7.41 1.09
N TYR A 52 -6.21 -6.57 1.82
CA TYR A 52 -7.22 -6.98 2.78
C TYR A 52 -8.46 -7.53 2.06
N PHE A 53 -8.87 -6.87 0.97
CA PHE A 53 -10.12 -7.19 0.26
C PHE A 53 -9.94 -8.17 -0.89
N ASN A 54 -8.80 -8.15 -1.58
CA ASN A 54 -8.55 -8.99 -2.75
C ASN A 54 -7.36 -9.91 -2.53
N ASN A 55 -7.57 -11.22 -2.58
CA ASN A 55 -6.49 -12.20 -2.49
C ASN A 55 -5.71 -12.38 -3.80
N ILE A 56 -6.21 -11.82 -4.91
CA ILE A 56 -5.64 -11.97 -6.24
C ILE A 56 -4.88 -10.70 -6.62
N ASP A 57 -3.57 -10.82 -6.77
CA ASP A 57 -2.67 -9.67 -6.90
C ASP A 57 -2.86 -8.85 -8.16
N TYR A 58 -3.12 -9.50 -9.29
CA TYR A 58 -3.32 -8.77 -10.55
C TYR A 58 -4.60 -7.91 -10.54
N GLN A 59 -5.57 -8.23 -9.68
CA GLN A 59 -6.78 -7.42 -9.49
C GLN A 59 -6.51 -6.13 -8.68
N LEU A 60 -5.30 -5.95 -8.17
CA LEU A 60 -4.85 -4.70 -7.57
C LEU A 60 -4.37 -3.71 -8.62
N ILE A 61 -4.13 -4.15 -9.85
CA ILE A 61 -3.70 -3.32 -10.96
C ILE A 61 -4.93 -2.68 -11.60
N ARG A 62 -4.84 -1.37 -11.88
CA ARG A 62 -5.88 -0.63 -12.58
C ARG A 62 -6.16 -1.25 -13.95
N ASN A 63 -7.44 -1.34 -14.31
CA ASN A 63 -7.87 -1.95 -15.56
C ASN A 63 -7.13 -1.34 -16.78
N GLY A 64 -6.65 -2.21 -17.67
CA GLY A 64 -5.87 -1.83 -18.85
C GLY A 64 -4.38 -1.54 -18.59
N GLN A 65 -3.91 -1.61 -17.34
CA GLN A 65 -2.52 -1.35 -16.98
C GLN A 65 -1.73 -2.65 -16.79
N GLN A 66 -0.41 -2.58 -17.01
CA GLN A 66 0.49 -3.74 -16.93
C GLN A 66 1.20 -3.87 -15.58
N GLN A 67 1.10 -2.85 -14.71
CA GLN A 67 1.69 -2.86 -13.38
C GLN A 67 1.03 -1.83 -12.48
N CYS A 68 1.14 -2.03 -11.16
CA CYS A 68 0.86 -1.02 -10.17
C CYS A 68 2.01 -0.89 -9.17
N ALA A 69 2.12 0.29 -8.56
CA ALA A 69 3.04 0.55 -7.47
C ALA A 69 2.33 1.22 -6.29
N VAL A 70 2.70 0.79 -5.08
CA VAL A 70 2.27 1.40 -3.83
C VAL A 70 3.54 1.74 -3.05
N ASN A 71 3.71 3.01 -2.74
CA ASN A 71 4.84 3.50 -1.96
C ASN A 71 4.33 4.12 -0.66
N GLY A 72 5.02 3.89 0.44
CA GLY A 72 4.70 4.51 1.71
C GLY A 72 5.94 4.84 2.51
N VAL A 73 5.87 5.94 3.25
CA VAL A 73 6.89 6.34 4.22
C VAL A 73 6.28 6.19 5.61
N PHE A 74 6.91 5.35 6.44
CA PHE A 74 6.49 5.11 7.82
C PHE A 74 7.59 5.54 8.80
N GLU A 75 7.18 6.02 9.97
CA GLU A 75 8.06 6.47 11.04
C GLU A 75 7.74 5.70 12.34
N SER A 76 8.77 5.10 12.92
CA SER A 76 8.79 4.72 14.35
C SER A 76 10.01 5.33 15.01
N ASP A 77 11.01 4.53 15.41
CA ASP A 77 12.32 4.98 15.90
C ASP A 77 13.21 5.44 14.75
N ARG A 78 12.87 5.05 13.52
CA ARG A 78 13.50 5.45 12.26
C ARG A 78 12.48 5.47 11.14
N GLU A 79 12.89 6.05 10.02
CA GLU A 79 12.09 6.09 8.79
C GLU A 79 12.23 4.79 7.98
N TYR A 80 11.09 4.32 7.47
CA TYR A 80 10.95 3.18 6.58
C TYR A 80 10.26 3.60 5.28
N LYS A 81 11.02 3.61 4.19
CA LYS A 81 10.50 3.79 2.83
C LYS A 81 10.19 2.42 2.24
N LEU A 82 8.91 2.14 2.05
CA LEU A 82 8.42 0.92 1.45
C LEU A 82 7.94 1.16 0.03
N GLN A 83 8.26 0.25 -0.87
CA GLN A 83 7.76 0.23 -2.24
C GLN A 83 7.35 -1.19 -2.61
N MET A 84 6.06 -1.37 -2.90
CA MET A 84 5.53 -2.60 -3.48
C MET A 84 5.22 -2.38 -4.95
N VAL A 85 5.75 -3.27 -5.81
CA VAL A 85 5.43 -3.32 -7.24
C VAL A 85 4.80 -4.67 -7.56
N ILE A 86 3.70 -4.62 -8.31
CA ILE A 86 2.93 -5.79 -8.73
C ILE A 86 2.81 -5.75 -10.25
N GLU A 87 3.14 -6.87 -10.88
CA GLU A 87 3.10 -7.08 -12.33
C GLU A 87 2.43 -8.45 -12.59
N PRO A 88 1.57 -8.61 -13.61
CA PRO A 88 0.95 -9.89 -13.94
C PRO A 88 2.00 -10.97 -14.24
N GLY A 89 1.77 -12.18 -13.74
CA GLY A 89 2.66 -13.33 -13.95
C GLY A 89 4.02 -13.25 -13.24
N LYS A 90 4.29 -12.20 -12.47
CA LYS A 90 5.52 -12.04 -11.69
C LYS A 90 5.24 -12.07 -10.19
N ARG A 91 6.25 -12.46 -9.41
CA ARG A 91 6.20 -12.33 -7.94
C ARG A 91 6.21 -10.84 -7.56
N LYS A 92 5.45 -10.49 -6.52
CA LYS A 92 5.49 -9.14 -5.93
C LYS A 92 6.92 -8.79 -5.52
N LYS A 93 7.28 -7.53 -5.76
CA LYS A 93 8.57 -6.98 -5.34
C LYS A 93 8.30 -5.96 -4.24
N LEU A 94 8.78 -6.25 -3.03
CA LEU A 94 8.76 -5.29 -1.92
C LEU A 94 10.18 -4.83 -1.63
N LYS A 95 10.40 -3.52 -1.59
CA LYS A 95 11.65 -2.89 -1.17
C LYS A 95 11.46 -2.13 0.14
N LYS A 96 12.47 -2.18 1.01
CA LYS A 96 12.62 -1.33 2.20
C LYS A 96 13.92 -0.54 2.11
N ASN A 97 13.84 0.79 2.17
CA ASN A 97 15.00 1.69 2.11
C ASN A 97 15.97 1.29 0.99
N VAL A 98 15.43 1.08 -0.22
CA VAL A 98 16.14 0.61 -1.44
C VAL A 98 16.39 -0.91 -1.52
N LYS A 99 16.54 -1.62 -0.41
CA LYS A 99 16.83 -3.07 -0.42
C LYS A 99 15.59 -3.91 -0.72
N LEU A 100 15.68 -4.79 -1.71
CA LEU A 100 14.62 -5.74 -2.06
C LEU A 100 14.54 -6.88 -1.03
N TYR A 101 13.33 -7.24 -0.61
CA TYR A 101 13.09 -8.45 0.17
C TYR A 101 13.25 -9.69 -0.69
N VAL A 102 14.03 -10.67 -0.20
CA VAL A 102 14.14 -12.00 -0.82
C VAL A 102 12.89 -12.82 -0.50
N LYS A 103 12.42 -12.75 0.75
CA LYS A 103 11.17 -13.36 1.22
C LYS A 103 10.27 -12.27 1.79
N LEU A 104 9.02 -12.22 1.33
CA LEU A 104 8.03 -11.26 1.84
C LEU A 104 7.66 -11.53 3.31
N MET A 105 7.81 -12.76 3.77
CA MET A 105 7.52 -13.13 5.16
C MET A 105 8.43 -12.37 6.16
N ASP A 106 9.67 -12.07 5.77
CA ASP A 106 10.63 -11.31 6.59
C ASP A 106 10.20 -9.84 6.78
N HIS A 107 9.18 -9.38 6.05
CA HIS A 107 8.59 -8.06 6.21
C HIS A 107 7.48 -8.04 7.27
N ILE A 108 6.77 -9.15 7.46
CA ILE A 108 5.58 -9.21 8.30
C ILE A 108 5.93 -8.84 9.74
N GLY A 109 5.14 -7.94 10.33
CA GLY A 109 5.37 -7.42 11.69
C GLY A 109 6.32 -6.21 11.76
N LEU A 110 6.94 -5.79 10.65
CA LEU A 110 7.73 -4.55 10.63
C LEU A 110 6.82 -3.33 10.79
N ILE A 111 5.73 -3.28 10.01
CA ILE A 111 4.71 -2.24 10.08
C ILE A 111 3.46 -2.87 10.68
N ASN A 112 3.08 -2.45 11.88
CA ASN A 112 1.89 -2.96 12.54
C ASN A 112 0.67 -2.11 12.13
N VAL A 113 -0.33 -2.77 11.55
CA VAL A 113 -1.61 -2.17 11.14
C VAL A 113 -2.74 -3.00 11.71
N VAL A 114 -3.70 -2.33 12.33
CA VAL A 114 -4.98 -2.92 12.71
C VAL A 114 -6.02 -2.37 11.74
N PHE A 115 -6.75 -3.26 11.07
CA PHE A 115 -7.81 -2.91 10.14
C PHE A 115 -9.14 -3.26 10.80
N ILE A 116 -10.04 -2.28 10.92
CA ILE A 116 -11.36 -2.45 11.57
C ILE A 116 -12.42 -2.21 10.51
N THR A 117 -13.28 -3.21 10.30
CA THR A 117 -14.49 -3.09 9.47
C THR A 117 -15.72 -3.43 10.31
N PRO A 118 -16.85 -2.74 10.12
CA PRO A 118 -18.14 -3.18 10.65
C PRO A 118 -18.53 -4.57 10.15
#